data_AF-A0A7S8A8U5-F1
#
_entry.id   AF-A0A7S8A8U5-F1
#
_cell.length_a   1.000
_cell.length_b   1.000
_cell.length_c   1.000
_cell.angle_alpha   90.00
_cell.angle_beta   90.00
_cell.angle_gamma   90.00
#
_symmetry.space_group_name_H-M   'P 1'
#
loop_
_entity.id
_entity.type
_entity.pdbx_description
1 polymer ?
#
loop_
_entity_poly.entity_id
_entity_poly.type
_entity_poly.pdbx_seq_one_letter_code
_entity_poly.pdbx_strand_id
1 'polypeptide(L)'
;MSDAFDYFRAYAVRALCKARSMPRGKMKHLQLVAGRIYNLLKKEAAYSPNTQHLEDFRAARKLESSLDGQSSDRPGGRLTPAAPRSSDREAG
;
A
#
# COMPACT_ATOMS: atom_id res chain seq x y z
N MET A 1 -16.96 18.94 12.72
CA MET A 1 -16.45 18.34 11.47
C MET A 1 -14.95 18.54 11.46
N SER A 2 -14.15 17.49 11.26
CA SER A 2 -12.68 17.63 11.08
C SER A 2 -12.40 18.15 9.67
N ASP A 3 -11.52 19.14 9.55
CA ASP A 3 -11.17 19.79 8.28
C ASP A 3 -10.17 18.92 7.47
N ALA A 4 -10.00 19.20 6.18
CA ALA A 4 -9.05 18.51 5.30
C ALA A 4 -7.62 18.51 5.88
N PHE A 5 -7.25 19.60 6.56
CA PHE A 5 -6.01 19.71 7.32
C PHE A 5 -5.82 18.57 8.33
N ASP A 6 -6.82 18.27 9.15
CA ASP A 6 -6.75 17.25 10.20
C ASP A 6 -6.59 15.85 9.61
N TYR A 7 -7.30 15.59 8.50
CA TYR A 7 -7.19 14.33 7.77
C TYR A 7 -5.78 14.12 7.20
N PHE A 8 -5.25 15.10 6.46
CA PHE A 8 -3.91 14.98 5.89
C PHE A 8 -2.84 14.86 6.97
N ARG A 9 -2.98 15.58 8.07
CA ARG A 9 -2.11 15.45 9.24
C ARG A 9 -2.11 14.02 9.79
N ALA A 10 -3.29 13.42 10.00
CA ALA A 10 -3.40 12.07 10.54
C ALA A 10 -2.82 11.00 9.59
N TYR A 11 -3.02 11.13 8.28
CA TYR A 11 -2.50 10.18 7.29
C TYR A 11 -1.00 10.33 7.03
N ALA A 12 -0.46 11.55 7.07
CA ALA A 12 0.99 11.79 7.02
C ALA A 12 1.70 11.08 8.18
N VAL A 13 1.17 11.24 9.41
CA VAL A 13 1.72 10.58 10.61
C VAL A 13 1.66 9.07 10.47
N ARG A 14 0.50 8.52 10.09
CA ARG A 14 0.34 7.06 9.90
C ARG A 14 1.30 6.49 8.86
N ALA A 15 1.43 7.13 7.71
CA ALA A 15 2.32 6.66 6.64
C ALA A 15 3.79 6.69 7.07
N LEU A 16 4.24 7.76 7.74
CA LEU A 16 5.62 7.87 8.21
C LEU A 16 5.93 6.89 9.35
N CYS A 17 5.00 6.68 10.29
CA CYS A 17 5.15 5.67 11.33
C CYS A 17 5.22 4.26 10.73
N LYS A 18 4.35 3.94 9.77
CA LYS A 18 4.38 2.66 9.03
C LYS A 18 5.68 2.47 8.25
N ALA A 19 6.22 3.52 7.64
CA ALA A 19 7.51 3.47 6.94
C ALA A 19 8.69 3.21 7.88
N ARG A 20 8.64 3.70 9.13
CA ARG A 20 9.69 3.51 10.14
C ARG A 20 9.78 2.06 10.59
N SER A 21 8.66 1.36 10.73
CA SER A 21 8.61 -0.06 11.08
C SER A 21 8.96 -0.99 9.91
N MET A 22 9.13 -0.47 8.68
CA MET A 22 9.44 -1.28 7.50
C MET A 22 10.96 -1.46 7.28
N PRO A 23 11.39 -2.66 6.82
CA PRO A 23 12.75 -2.87 6.33
C PRO A 23 13.01 -2.05 5.05
N ARG A 24 14.29 -1.85 4.71
CA ARG A 24 14.66 -1.10 3.49
C ARG A 24 14.13 -1.84 2.26
N GLY A 25 13.46 -1.12 1.36
CA GLY A 25 12.88 -1.69 0.15
C GLY A 25 11.88 -0.75 -0.52
N LYS A 26 11.33 -1.20 -1.66
CA LYS A 26 10.39 -0.41 -2.48
C LYS A 26 9.15 0.03 -1.70
N MET A 27 8.58 -0.85 -0.88
CA MET A 27 7.39 -0.57 -0.09
C MET A 27 7.62 0.53 0.96
N LYS A 28 8.79 0.53 1.61
CA LYS A 28 9.21 1.61 2.51
C LYS A 28 9.34 2.94 1.78
N HIS A 29 9.92 2.92 0.58
CA HIS A 29 10.06 4.13 -0.23
C HIS A 29 8.70 4.71 -0.61
N LEU A 30 7.76 3.87 -1.08
CA LEU A 30 6.39 4.30 -1.38
C LEU A 30 5.70 4.90 -0.16
N GLN A 31 5.88 4.31 1.02
CA GLN A 31 5.25 4.84 2.23
C GLN A 31 5.85 6.16 2.72
N LEU A 32 7.15 6.37 2.50
CA LEU A 32 7.79 7.67 2.71
C LEU A 32 7.29 8.72 1.71
N VAL A 33 7.12 8.35 0.44
CA VAL A 33 6.57 9.22 -0.61
C VAL A 33 5.13 9.61 -0.27
N ALA A 34 4.27 8.65 0.09
CA ALA A 34 2.91 8.91 0.54
C ALA A 34 2.88 9.85 1.76
N GLY A 35 3.73 9.61 2.76
CA GLY A 35 3.84 10.49 3.93
C GLY A 35 4.28 11.92 3.59
N ARG A 36 5.16 12.09 2.59
CA ARG A 36 5.57 13.41 2.08
C ARG A 36 4.43 14.11 1.34
N ILE A 37 3.69 13.39 0.49
CA ILE A 37 2.53 13.92 -0.25
C ILE A 37 1.48 14.45 0.74
N TYR A 38 1.10 13.65 1.74
CA TYR A 38 0.14 14.11 2.75
C TYR A 38 0.64 15.32 3.55
N ASN A 39 1.95 15.43 3.79
CA ASN A 39 2.52 16.61 4.44
C ASN A 39 2.44 17.87 3.56
N LEU A 40 2.55 17.73 2.24
CA LEU A 40 2.37 18.84 1.29
C LEU A 40 0.92 19.27 1.25
N LEU A 41 0.00 18.31 1.07
CA LEU A 41 -1.44 18.57 1.07
C LEU A 41 -1.92 19.21 2.39
N LYS A 42 -1.36 18.78 3.53
CA LYS A 42 -1.61 19.42 4.82
C LYS A 42 -1.20 20.89 4.83
N LYS A 43 -0.04 21.23 4.24
CA LYS A 43 0.41 22.62 4.16
C LYS A 43 -0.52 23.44 3.27
N GLU A 44 -0.86 22.92 2.09
CA GLU A 44 -1.80 23.60 1.18
C GLU A 44 -3.17 23.82 1.82
N ALA A 45 -3.72 22.80 2.49
CA ALA A 45 -4.98 22.90 3.22
C ALA A 45 -4.92 23.86 4.42
N ALA A 46 -3.73 24.15 4.96
CA ALA A 46 -3.57 25.15 6.02
C ALA A 46 -3.59 26.59 5.47
N TYR A 47 -3.29 26.78 4.19
CA TYR A 47 -3.15 28.09 3.56
C TYR A 47 -4.31 28.47 2.63
N SER A 48 -5.12 27.52 2.16
CA SER A 48 -6.24 27.78 1.24
C SER A 48 -7.52 27.05 1.69
N PRO A 49 -8.70 27.71 1.75
CA PRO A 49 -9.96 27.04 2.05
C PRO A 49 -10.27 26.04 0.92
N ASN A 50 -10.05 24.76 1.23
CA ASN A 50 -9.77 23.68 0.31
C ASN A 50 -11.04 22.99 -0.23
N THR A 51 -11.65 23.52 -1.29
CA THR A 51 -12.72 22.81 -2.03
C THR A 51 -12.21 22.09 -3.28
N GLN A 52 -11.03 22.44 -3.80
CA GLN A 52 -10.53 21.94 -5.10
C GLN A 52 -9.85 20.55 -5.02
N HIS A 53 -9.27 20.15 -3.89
CA HIS A 53 -8.49 18.89 -3.78
C HIS A 53 -9.33 17.66 -3.38
N LEU A 54 -10.63 17.83 -3.14
CA LEU A 54 -11.53 16.74 -2.75
C LEU A 54 -11.74 15.73 -3.90
N GLU A 55 -11.80 16.21 -5.14
CA GLU A 55 -12.01 15.35 -6.30
C GLU A 55 -10.75 14.55 -6.67
N ASP A 56 -9.56 15.17 -6.56
CA ASP A 56 -8.29 14.48 -6.74
C ASP A 56 -8.10 13.38 -5.69
N PHE A 57 -8.49 13.66 -4.43
CA PHE A 57 -8.48 12.66 -3.36
C PHE A 57 -9.46 11.51 -3.64
N ARG A 58 -10.67 11.81 -4.11
CA ARG A 58 -11.66 10.77 -4.50
C ARG A 58 -11.12 9.90 -5.64
N ALA A 59 -10.47 10.50 -6.62
CA ALA A 59 -9.82 9.79 -7.72
C ALA A 59 -8.69 8.87 -7.23
N ALA A 60 -7.84 9.35 -6.33
CA ALA A 60 -6.77 8.57 -5.73
C ALA A 60 -7.32 7.38 -4.90
N ARG A 61 -8.36 7.58 -4.09
CA ARG A 61 -9.01 6.51 -3.31
C ARG A 61 -9.65 5.43 -4.18
N LYS A 62 -10.24 5.83 -5.31
CA LYS A 62 -10.79 4.88 -6.30
C LYS A 62 -9.67 4.03 -6.89
N LEU A 63 -8.53 4.64 -7.23
CA LEU A 63 -7.35 3.94 -7.73
C LEU A 63 -6.76 2.98 -6.69
N GLU A 64 -6.59 3.43 -5.44
CA GLU A 64 -6.12 2.57 -4.33
C GLU A 64 -7.02 1.35 -4.13
N SER A 65 -8.35 1.53 -4.19
CA SER A 65 -9.31 0.44 -4.01
C SER A 65 -9.25 -0.57 -5.16
N SER A 66 -8.96 -0.13 -6.39
CA SER A 66 -8.72 -1.02 -7.53
C SER A 66 -7.43 -1.82 -7.39
N LEU A 67 -6.38 -1.25 -6.78
CA LEU A 67 -5.12 -1.94 -6.53
C LEU A 67 -5.25 -2.99 -5.42
N ASP A 68 -5.99 -2.68 -4.36
CA ASP A 68 -6.26 -3.64 -3.27
C ASP A 68 -7.09 -4.84 -3.77
N GLY A 69 -8.10 -4.62 -4.60
CA GLY A 69 -8.89 -5.72 -5.22
C GLY A 69 -8.08 -6.60 -6.18
N GLN A 70 -7.08 -6.04 -6.84
CA GLN A 70 -6.19 -6.79 -7.74
C GLN A 70 -5.16 -7.64 -6.99
N SER A 71 -4.89 -7.31 -5.72
CA SER A 71 -4.00 -8.09 -4.85
C SER A 71 -4.64 -9.36 -4.27
N SER A 72 -5.98 -9.45 -4.26
CA SER A 72 -6.71 -10.66 -3.85
C SER A 72 -6.94 -11.68 -4.96
N ASP A 73 -6.74 -11.30 -6.23
CA ASP A 73 -7.08 -12.12 -7.40
C ASP A 73 -5.91 -12.91 -8.01
N ARG A 74 -4.87 -13.19 -7.21
CA ARG A 74 -3.85 -14.17 -7.59
C ARG A 74 -4.17 -15.52 -6.96
N PRO A 75 -4.79 -16.49 -7.67
CA PRO A 75 -4.79 -17.87 -7.24
C PRO A 75 -3.34 -18.35 -7.34
N GLY A 76 -2.66 -18.35 -6.19
CA GLY A 76 -1.29 -18.85 -6.06
C GLY A 76 -1.28 -20.33 -6.39
N GLY A 77 -0.88 -20.64 -7.63
CA GLY A 77 -0.51 -21.98 -8.07
C GLY A 77 0.54 -22.55 -7.11
N ARG A 78 0.10 -23.50 -6.28
CA ARG A 78 0.97 -24.35 -5.49
C ARG A 78 1.50 -25.45 -6.41
N LEU A 79 2.58 -25.15 -7.12
CA LEU A 79 3.44 -26.18 -7.70
C LEU A 79 4.16 -26.88 -6.53
N THR A 80 3.71 -28.08 -6.18
CA THR A 80 4.46 -28.97 -5.30
C THR A 80 5.59 -29.63 -6.10
N PRO A 81 6.82 -29.65 -5.57
CA PRO A 81 7.97 -30.19 -6.29
C PRO A 81 7.93 -31.72 -6.33
N ALA A 82 8.40 -32.26 -7.45
CA ALA A 82 8.57 -33.68 -7.72
C ALA A 82 9.44 -34.37 -6.65
N ALA A 83 8.98 -35.53 -6.19
CA ALA A 83 9.81 -36.51 -5.50
C ALA A 83 10.25 -37.59 -6.51
N PRO A 84 11.55 -37.93 -6.60
CA PRO A 84 12.03 -38.98 -7.48
C PRO A 84 11.78 -40.33 -6.80
N ARG A 85 10.99 -41.21 -7.43
CA ARG A 85 10.93 -42.63 -7.03
C ARG A 85 11.86 -43.43 -7.93
N SER A 86 13.02 -43.74 -7.35
CA SER A 86 14.04 -44.64 -7.86
C SER A 86 13.55 -46.09 -7.93
N SER A 87 14.17 -46.78 -8.86
CA SER A 87 14.08 -48.17 -9.29
C SER A 87 14.36 -49.24 -8.22
N ASP A 88 13.88 -50.44 -8.53
CA ASP A 88 14.45 -51.77 -8.24
C ASP A 88 14.51 -52.31 -6.80
N ARG A 89 13.73 -53.37 -6.54
CA ARG A 89 14.28 -54.70 -6.25
C ARG A 89 13.27 -55.85 -6.26
N GLU A 90 13.72 -56.94 -6.87
CA GLU A 90 13.17 -58.30 -6.91
C GLU A 90 13.01 -59.01 -5.55
N ALA A 91 12.28 -60.14 -5.64
CA ALA A 91 12.44 -61.41 -4.93
C ALA A 91 11.51 -61.71 -3.74
N GLY A 92 10.79 -62.82 -3.86
CA GLY A 92 9.99 -63.47 -2.81
C GLY A 92 8.82 -64.25 -3.39
#